data_AF-A0A924PCB9-F1
#
_entry.id   AF-A0A924PCB9-F1
#
_cell.length_a   1.000
_cell.length_b   1.000
_cell.length_c   1.000
_cell.angle_alpha   90.00
_cell.angle_beta   90.00
_cell.angle_gamma   90.00
#
_symmetry.space_group_name_H-M   'P 1'
#
loop_
_entity.id
_entity.type
_entity.pdbx_description
1 polymer ?
#
loop_
_entity_poly.entity_id
_entity_poly.type
_entity_poly.pdbx_seq_one_letter_code
_entity_poly.pdbx_strand_id
1 'polypeptide(L)'
;MNLKSFANTLIVVAVLAASALTTGCNLYDPIDNPSGDAQLLSAARACFDQGQFDCALEYYGKMSGSNADVVAAETAFVQLDKAGAGMGALMKAVGNGSSGGASALTSLAGQLAVGAGSAKRLELLAAYNQIAKIQSVPLKGLVRFVSSLAIAATILGEETHGRALLQKTDLLSNATSCTTVTCGTNPAGCLPLSPAVIITGAEPATLNTASLSATSPTWGMVNKALKEVLFALQNELSASGKFSTGLGGFSTAITAVDFSSQPGCYRLALFNLGVGK
;
A
#
# COMPACT_ATOMS: atom_id res chain seq x y z
N MET A 1 -32.53 -33.83 34.56
CA MET A 1 -32.36 -32.88 33.44
C MET A 1 -33.51 -31.89 33.45
N ASN A 2 -33.20 -30.60 33.47
CA ASN A 2 -34.17 -29.54 33.76
C ASN A 2 -34.82 -29.07 32.45
N LEU A 3 -36.15 -29.21 32.29
CA LEU A 3 -36.87 -28.93 31.04
C LEU A 3 -36.60 -27.52 30.48
N LYS A 4 -36.30 -26.54 31.35
CA LYS A 4 -35.96 -25.16 30.96
C LYS A 4 -34.63 -25.06 30.19
N SER A 5 -33.69 -25.97 30.42
CA SER A 5 -32.40 -25.99 29.72
C SER A 5 -32.53 -26.51 28.28
N PHE A 6 -33.51 -27.36 28.00
CA PHE A 6 -33.71 -27.94 26.67
C PHE A 6 -34.41 -26.97 25.71
N ALA A 7 -35.34 -26.16 26.23
CA ALA A 7 -36.04 -25.14 25.44
C ALA A 7 -35.11 -24.02 24.97
N ASN A 8 -34.15 -23.59 25.79
CA ASN A 8 -33.20 -22.54 25.41
C ASN A 8 -32.20 -23.01 24.34
N THR A 9 -31.81 -24.29 24.33
CA THR A 9 -30.92 -24.83 23.29
C THR A 9 -31.64 -24.97 21.94
N LEU A 10 -32.94 -25.31 21.94
CA LEU A 10 -33.71 -25.45 20.71
C LEU A 10 -33.95 -24.12 19.98
N ILE A 11 -34.14 -23.02 20.73
CA ILE A 11 -34.36 -21.68 20.17
C ILE A 11 -33.08 -21.13 19.51
N VAL A 12 -31.91 -21.38 20.09
CA VAL A 12 -30.63 -20.91 19.52
C VAL A 12 -30.30 -21.62 18.21
N VAL A 13 -30.64 -22.91 18.07
CA VAL A 13 -30.43 -23.67 16.82
C VAL A 13 -31.39 -23.23 15.71
N ALA A 14 -32.64 -22.88 16.05
CA ALA A 14 -33.61 -22.39 15.06
C ALA A 14 -33.26 -20.99 14.53
N VAL A 15 -32.69 -20.11 15.37
CA VAL A 15 -32.24 -18.77 14.94
C VAL A 15 -30.97 -18.84 14.09
N LEU A 16 -30.06 -19.79 14.35
CA LEU A 16 -28.89 -20.03 13.48
C LEU A 16 -29.25 -20.69 12.13
N ALA A 17 -30.32 -21.50 12.08
CA ALA A 17 -30.78 -22.11 10.84
C ALA A 17 -31.54 -21.10 9.94
N ALA A 18 -32.23 -20.13 10.53
CA ALA A 18 -32.93 -19.08 9.78
C ALA A 18 -31.98 -18.03 9.18
N SER A 19 -30.82 -17.76 9.81
CA SER A 19 -29.80 -16.83 9.27
C SER A 19 -28.93 -17.46 8.17
N ALA A 20 -28.90 -18.79 8.05
CA ALA A 20 -28.25 -19.50 6.94
C ALA A 20 -29.11 -19.57 5.66
N LEU A 21 -30.39 -19.22 5.73
CA LEU A 21 -31.29 -19.16 4.57
C LEU A 21 -31.43 -17.74 3.99
N THR A 22 -30.80 -16.73 4.61
CA THR A 22 -30.77 -15.35 4.11
C THR A 22 -29.49 -14.99 3.35
N THR A 23 -28.55 -15.93 3.18
CA THR A 23 -27.55 -15.83 2.08
C THR A 23 -28.27 -16.17 0.78
N GLY A 24 -28.94 -15.14 0.26
CA GLY A 24 -29.94 -15.22 -0.78
C GLY A 24 -29.41 -15.78 -2.10
N CYS A 25 -30.02 -16.88 -2.53
CA CYS A 25 -30.36 -17.01 -3.93
C CYS A 25 -31.59 -16.12 -4.16
N ASN A 26 -31.39 -14.94 -4.75
CA ASN A 26 -32.48 -14.09 -5.18
C ASN A 26 -33.33 -14.87 -6.19
N LEU A 27 -34.59 -15.19 -5.86
CA LEU A 27 -35.53 -15.82 -6.79
C LEU A 27 -35.82 -14.94 -8.04
N TYR A 28 -35.35 -13.69 -8.03
CA TYR A 28 -35.41 -12.72 -9.13
C TYR A 28 -34.12 -12.61 -9.96
N ASP A 29 -33.10 -13.44 -9.70
CA ASP A 29 -31.78 -13.39 -10.37
C ASP A 29 -31.80 -13.32 -11.91
N PRO A 30 -32.75 -13.93 -12.65
CA PRO A 30 -32.75 -13.83 -14.12
C PRO A 30 -33.17 -12.45 -14.64
N ILE A 31 -33.89 -11.66 -13.84
CA ILE A 31 -34.44 -10.35 -14.23
C ILE A 31 -33.60 -9.18 -13.70
N ASP A 32 -32.92 -9.36 -12.56
CA ASP A 32 -32.10 -8.32 -11.92
C ASP A 32 -30.60 -8.43 -12.20
N ASN A 33 -30.17 -9.32 -13.11
CA ASN A 33 -28.75 -9.46 -13.42
C ASN A 33 -28.23 -8.14 -14.05
N PRO A 34 -27.26 -7.44 -13.42
CA PRO A 34 -26.79 -6.15 -13.89
C PRO A 34 -26.27 -6.28 -15.32
N SER A 35 -26.92 -5.60 -16.26
CA SER A 35 -26.61 -5.73 -17.70
C SER A 35 -26.00 -4.47 -18.29
N GLY A 36 -26.18 -3.31 -17.64
CA GLY A 36 -25.52 -2.06 -18.02
C GLY A 36 -24.23 -1.83 -17.24
N ASP A 37 -23.23 -1.18 -17.87
CA ASP A 37 -21.95 -0.84 -17.23
C ASP A 37 -22.11 -0.11 -15.89
N ALA A 38 -23.12 0.75 -15.76
CA ALA A 38 -23.41 1.44 -14.50
C ALA A 38 -23.87 0.49 -13.39
N GLN A 39 -24.69 -0.50 -13.73
CA GLN A 39 -25.15 -1.52 -12.79
C GLN A 39 -24.01 -2.48 -12.44
N LEU A 40 -23.21 -2.88 -13.43
CA LEU A 40 -22.00 -3.70 -13.23
C LEU A 40 -20.99 -3.00 -12.33
N LEU A 41 -20.72 -1.71 -12.55
CA LEU A 41 -19.84 -0.91 -11.69
C LEU A 41 -20.37 -0.78 -10.26
N SER A 42 -21.68 -0.56 -10.12
CA SER A 42 -22.34 -0.51 -8.81
C SER A 42 -22.23 -1.84 -8.08
N ALA A 43 -22.48 -2.97 -8.76
CA ALA A 43 -22.35 -4.31 -8.20
C ALA A 43 -20.88 -4.65 -7.84
N ALA A 44 -19.93 -4.28 -8.70
CA ALA A 44 -18.51 -4.46 -8.47
C ALA A 44 -18.05 -3.73 -7.20
N ARG A 45 -18.44 -2.46 -7.05
CA ARG A 45 -18.15 -1.65 -5.85
C ARG A 45 -18.82 -2.19 -4.60
N ALA A 46 -20.07 -2.63 -4.69
CA ALA A 46 -20.75 -3.27 -3.56
C ALA A 46 -20.02 -4.55 -3.11
N CYS A 47 -19.55 -5.38 -4.04
CA CYS A 47 -18.71 -6.53 -3.71
C CYS A 47 -17.36 -6.12 -3.12
N PHE A 48 -16.74 -5.06 -3.65
CA PHE A 48 -15.48 -4.53 -3.13
C PHE A 48 -15.61 -4.02 -1.69
N ASP A 49 -16.64 -3.24 -1.39
CA ASP A 49 -16.94 -2.70 -0.05
C ASP A 49 -17.22 -3.81 0.97
N GLN A 50 -17.73 -4.96 0.53
CA GLN A 50 -17.94 -6.16 1.35
C GLN A 50 -16.68 -7.03 1.51
N GLY A 51 -15.55 -6.66 0.91
CA GLY A 51 -14.32 -7.47 0.89
C GLY A 51 -14.40 -8.70 -0.02
N GLN A 52 -15.43 -8.81 -0.85
CA GLN A 52 -15.61 -9.91 -1.81
C GLN A 52 -14.86 -9.59 -3.11
N PHE A 53 -13.54 -9.62 -3.03
CA PHE A 53 -12.69 -9.15 -4.11
C PHE A 53 -12.83 -9.95 -5.41
N ASP A 54 -13.07 -11.25 -5.33
CA ASP A 54 -13.22 -12.08 -6.54
C ASP A 54 -14.56 -11.77 -7.25
N CYS A 55 -15.62 -11.51 -6.49
CA CYS A 55 -16.89 -11.00 -7.02
C CYS A 55 -16.69 -9.63 -7.71
N ALA A 56 -15.95 -8.73 -7.07
CA ALA A 56 -15.68 -7.41 -7.63
C ALA A 56 -14.95 -7.52 -8.99
N LEU A 57 -13.90 -8.36 -9.05
CA LEU A 57 -13.14 -8.61 -10.28
C LEU A 57 -13.99 -9.25 -11.38
N GLU A 58 -14.92 -10.14 -11.04
CA GLU A 58 -15.85 -10.71 -12.00
C GLU A 58 -16.73 -9.64 -12.66
N TYR A 59 -17.32 -8.73 -11.86
CA TYR A 59 -18.14 -7.65 -12.40
C TYR A 59 -17.33 -6.62 -13.20
N TYR A 60 -16.14 -6.23 -12.72
CA TYR A 60 -15.24 -5.37 -13.50
C TYR A 60 -14.86 -6.00 -14.84
N GLY A 61 -14.68 -7.34 -14.88
CA GLY A 61 -14.39 -8.08 -16.11
C GLY A 61 -15.53 -8.15 -17.13
N LYS A 62 -16.77 -7.88 -16.70
CA LYS A 62 -17.97 -7.85 -17.57
C LYS A 62 -18.22 -6.46 -18.19
N MET A 63 -17.56 -5.42 -17.71
CA MET A 63 -17.78 -4.05 -18.19
C MET A 63 -17.29 -3.87 -19.63
N SER A 64 -17.94 -2.98 -20.38
CA SER A 64 -17.53 -2.68 -21.74
C SER A 64 -16.16 -2.01 -21.82
N GLY A 65 -15.50 -2.12 -22.98
CA GLY A 65 -14.20 -1.49 -23.24
C GLY A 65 -14.22 0.04 -23.14
N SER A 66 -15.39 0.69 -23.17
CA SER A 66 -15.50 2.14 -22.97
C SER A 66 -15.11 2.58 -21.55
N ASN A 67 -15.15 1.66 -20.58
CA ASN A 67 -14.76 1.85 -19.20
C ASN A 67 -13.39 1.23 -18.85
N ALA A 68 -12.56 0.92 -19.85
CA ALA A 68 -11.29 0.21 -19.63
C ALA A 68 -10.36 0.88 -18.59
N ASP A 69 -10.28 2.21 -18.59
CA ASP A 69 -9.49 2.97 -17.61
C ASP A 69 -10.02 2.81 -16.18
N VAL A 70 -11.34 2.86 -16.02
CA VAL A 70 -12.02 2.68 -14.74
C VAL A 70 -11.80 1.26 -14.25
N VAL A 71 -12.04 0.27 -15.11
CA VAL A 71 -11.81 -1.16 -14.81
C VAL A 71 -10.37 -1.40 -14.36
N ALA A 72 -9.38 -0.86 -15.07
CA ALA A 72 -7.97 -1.02 -14.73
C ALA A 72 -7.62 -0.35 -13.39
N ALA A 73 -8.13 0.86 -13.13
CA ALA A 73 -7.90 1.57 -11.88
C ALA A 73 -8.56 0.85 -10.68
N GLU A 74 -9.82 0.43 -10.82
CA GLU A 74 -10.57 -0.30 -9.80
C GLU A 74 -9.93 -1.67 -9.53
N THR A 75 -9.48 -2.38 -10.56
CA THR A 75 -8.70 -3.62 -10.42
C THR A 75 -7.41 -3.38 -9.61
N ALA A 76 -6.73 -2.26 -9.84
CA ALA A 76 -5.55 -1.90 -9.08
C ALA A 76 -5.89 -1.66 -7.59
N PHE A 77 -7.00 -0.99 -7.30
CA PHE A 77 -7.45 -0.77 -5.92
C PHE A 77 -7.87 -2.05 -5.21
N VAL A 78 -8.53 -2.99 -5.91
CA VAL A 78 -8.80 -4.33 -5.37
C VAL A 78 -7.50 -5.04 -5.02
N GLN A 79 -6.49 -4.97 -5.88
CA GLN A 79 -5.18 -5.58 -5.62
C GLN A 79 -4.45 -4.91 -4.45
N LEU A 80 -4.56 -3.59 -4.31
CA LEU A 80 -4.02 -2.86 -3.16
C LEU A 80 -4.71 -3.27 -1.85
N ASP A 81 -6.03 -3.42 -1.86
CA ASP A 81 -6.79 -3.81 -0.68
C ASP A 81 -6.51 -5.26 -0.26
N LYS A 82 -6.42 -6.19 -1.22
CA LYS A 82 -5.95 -7.57 -0.99
C LYS A 82 -4.60 -7.60 -0.26
N ALA A 83 -3.69 -6.69 -0.61
CA ALA A 83 -2.37 -6.58 0.02
C ALA A 83 -2.38 -5.82 1.37
N GLY A 84 -3.53 -5.28 1.81
CA GLY A 84 -3.68 -4.46 3.02
C GLY A 84 -3.31 -2.98 2.84
N ALA A 85 -3.09 -2.54 1.61
CA ALA A 85 -2.71 -1.18 1.23
C ALA A 85 -3.87 -0.39 0.57
N GLY A 86 -5.12 -0.75 0.88
CA GLY A 86 -6.31 -0.09 0.35
C GLY A 86 -6.40 1.40 0.70
N MET A 87 -7.36 2.10 0.07
CA MET A 87 -7.51 3.55 0.24
C MET A 87 -7.76 3.94 1.71
N GLY A 88 -8.45 3.11 2.49
CA GLY A 88 -8.64 3.35 3.92
C GLY A 88 -7.32 3.36 4.71
N ALA A 89 -6.40 2.44 4.42
CA ALA A 89 -5.07 2.40 5.02
C ALA A 89 -4.26 3.65 4.66
N LEU A 90 -4.32 4.06 3.39
CA LEU A 90 -3.68 5.27 2.92
C LEU A 90 -4.27 6.53 3.56
N MET A 91 -5.59 6.68 3.58
CA MET A 91 -6.26 7.84 4.19
C MET A 91 -5.99 7.91 5.68
N LYS A 92 -5.93 6.78 6.38
CA LYS A 92 -5.50 6.73 7.79
C LYS A 92 -4.04 7.12 7.94
N ALA A 93 -3.17 6.73 7.02
CA ALA A 93 -1.75 7.11 7.06
C ALA A 93 -1.56 8.61 6.80
N VAL A 94 -2.19 9.15 5.77
CA VAL A 94 -2.11 10.57 5.39
C VAL A 94 -2.85 11.47 6.38
N GLY A 95 -4.06 11.08 6.81
CA GLY A 95 -4.92 11.87 7.70
C GLY A 95 -4.40 12.00 9.14
N ASN A 96 -3.64 11.02 9.63
CA ASN A 96 -2.97 11.10 10.93
C ASN A 96 -1.65 11.90 10.90
N GLY A 97 -1.22 12.34 9.71
CA GLY A 97 0.02 13.08 9.52
C GLY A 97 -0.13 14.57 9.82
N SER A 98 0.10 14.98 11.05
CA SER A 98 0.16 16.41 11.42
C SER A 98 1.40 17.13 10.86
N SER A 99 2.36 16.42 10.24
CA SER A 99 3.69 16.95 9.89
C SER A 99 4.25 16.56 8.50
N GLY A 100 3.43 16.07 7.55
CA GLY A 100 3.85 15.87 6.15
C GLY A 100 4.15 14.42 5.74
N GLY A 101 4.75 14.22 4.55
CA GLY A 101 4.85 12.93 3.86
C GLY A 101 5.51 11.77 4.63
N ALA A 102 6.45 12.07 5.53
CA ALA A 102 7.15 11.07 6.34
C ALA A 102 6.24 10.34 7.33
N SER A 103 5.29 11.08 7.92
CA SER A 103 4.33 10.51 8.87
C SER A 103 3.38 9.51 8.19
N ALA A 104 2.96 9.83 6.96
CA ALA A 104 2.17 8.93 6.13
C ALA A 104 2.96 7.67 5.79
N LEU A 105 4.22 7.82 5.35
CA LEU A 105 5.08 6.67 5.05
C LEU A 105 5.31 5.79 6.28
N THR A 106 5.56 6.39 7.44
CA THR A 106 5.75 5.68 8.73
C THR A 106 4.51 4.91 9.14
N SER A 107 3.34 5.55 9.07
CA SER A 107 2.06 4.94 9.44
C SER A 107 1.69 3.80 8.49
N LEU A 108 1.90 3.99 7.18
CA LEU A 108 1.63 2.96 6.19
C LEU A 108 2.62 1.80 6.31
N ALA A 109 3.91 2.07 6.56
CA ALA A 109 4.91 1.04 6.77
C ALA A 109 4.59 0.17 7.99
N GLY A 110 4.15 0.78 9.11
CA GLY A 110 3.69 0.03 10.28
C GLY A 110 2.46 -0.84 10.01
N GLN A 111 1.52 -0.36 9.19
CA GLN A 111 0.35 -1.15 8.80
C GLN A 111 0.71 -2.33 7.88
N LEU A 112 1.62 -2.11 6.94
CA LEU A 112 2.03 -3.12 5.95
C LEU A 112 3.12 -4.07 6.45
N ALA A 113 3.73 -3.78 7.61
CA ALA A 113 4.74 -4.63 8.25
C ALA A 113 4.25 -6.06 8.51
N VAL A 114 2.96 -6.23 8.85
CA VAL A 114 2.37 -7.56 9.06
C VAL A 114 2.23 -8.25 7.70
N GLY A 115 2.99 -9.33 7.51
CA GLY A 115 3.06 -10.04 6.23
C GLY A 115 3.89 -9.32 5.17
N ALA A 116 4.74 -8.36 5.56
CA ALA A 116 5.72 -7.78 4.65
C ALA A 116 6.72 -8.84 4.16
N GLY A 117 7.25 -8.65 2.95
CA GLY A 117 8.12 -9.60 2.27
C GLY A 117 7.83 -9.68 0.76
N SER A 118 8.55 -10.57 0.07
CA SER A 118 8.50 -10.66 -1.40
C SER A 118 7.10 -10.93 -1.95
N ALA A 119 6.33 -11.83 -1.33
CA ALA A 119 4.96 -12.13 -1.75
C ALA A 119 4.07 -10.87 -1.77
N LYS A 120 4.07 -10.10 -0.67
CA LYS A 120 3.29 -8.86 -0.57
C LYS A 120 3.78 -7.77 -1.54
N ARG A 121 5.10 -7.64 -1.73
CA ARG A 121 5.64 -6.70 -2.73
C ARG A 121 5.20 -7.07 -4.16
N LEU A 122 5.10 -8.36 -4.49
CA LEU A 122 4.61 -8.83 -5.79
C LEU A 122 3.09 -8.61 -5.96
N GLU A 123 2.30 -8.73 -4.90
CA GLU A 123 0.88 -8.37 -4.92
C GLU A 123 0.69 -6.87 -5.19
N LEU A 124 1.45 -6.01 -4.52
CA LEU A 124 1.44 -4.57 -4.75
C LEU A 124 1.96 -4.20 -6.15
N LEU A 125 2.93 -4.96 -6.67
CA LEU A 125 3.39 -4.81 -8.05
C LEU A 125 2.28 -5.12 -9.07
N ALA A 126 1.40 -6.08 -8.79
CA ALA A 126 0.27 -6.37 -9.66
C ALA A 126 -0.64 -5.14 -9.83
N ALA A 127 -0.88 -4.41 -8.74
CA ALA A 127 -1.62 -3.14 -8.76
C ALA A 127 -0.88 -2.07 -9.58
N TYR A 128 0.42 -1.91 -9.33
CA TYR A 128 1.27 -0.98 -10.09
C TYR A 128 1.25 -1.30 -11.58
N ASN A 129 1.26 -2.57 -11.99
CA ASN A 129 1.24 -2.95 -13.40
C ASN A 129 -0.07 -2.60 -14.12
N GLN A 130 -1.17 -2.29 -13.42
CA GLN A 130 -2.40 -1.81 -14.07
C GLN A 130 -2.24 -0.41 -14.69
N ILE A 131 -1.25 0.37 -14.24
CA ILE A 131 -0.96 1.72 -14.77
C ILE A 131 -0.78 1.70 -16.29
N ALA A 132 -0.17 0.64 -16.84
CA ALA A 132 0.06 0.49 -18.28
C ALA A 132 -1.22 0.36 -19.10
N LYS A 133 -2.35 0.02 -18.47
CA LYS A 133 -3.66 -0.14 -19.11
C LYS A 133 -4.51 1.13 -19.07
N ILE A 134 -4.17 2.10 -18.22
CA ILE A 134 -4.95 3.32 -18.01
C ILE A 134 -4.48 4.40 -18.99
N GLN A 135 -5.39 5.02 -19.72
CA GLN A 135 -5.09 6.15 -20.62
C GLN A 135 -5.29 7.50 -19.92
N SER A 136 -6.35 7.64 -19.12
CA SER A 136 -6.68 8.80 -18.31
C SER A 136 -5.53 9.18 -17.37
N VAL A 137 -4.92 10.34 -17.63
CA VAL A 137 -3.74 10.82 -16.90
C VAL A 137 -4.00 10.96 -15.39
N PRO A 138 -5.12 11.53 -14.92
CA PRO A 138 -5.38 11.62 -13.49
C PRO A 138 -5.54 10.25 -12.80
N LEU A 139 -6.26 9.31 -13.44
CA LEU A 139 -6.43 7.96 -12.88
C LEU A 139 -5.10 7.21 -12.84
N LYS A 140 -4.29 7.34 -13.90
CA LYS A 140 -2.94 6.78 -13.98
C LYS A 140 -2.05 7.30 -12.85
N GLY A 141 -2.06 8.61 -12.64
CA GLY A 141 -1.34 9.27 -11.56
C GLY A 141 -1.77 8.80 -10.18
N LEU A 142 -3.07 8.65 -9.95
CA LEU A 142 -3.58 8.17 -8.67
C LEU A 142 -3.12 6.73 -8.39
N VAL A 143 -3.28 5.82 -9.36
CA VAL A 143 -2.85 4.42 -9.20
C VAL A 143 -1.34 4.32 -9.01
N ARG A 144 -0.54 5.07 -9.80
CA ARG A 144 0.93 5.13 -9.64
C ARG A 144 1.32 5.62 -8.27
N PHE A 145 0.72 6.71 -7.81
CA PHE A 145 1.00 7.31 -6.52
C PHE A 145 0.74 6.31 -5.38
N VAL A 146 -0.46 5.73 -5.33
CA VAL A 146 -0.86 4.86 -4.21
C VAL A 146 -0.05 3.55 -4.22
N SER A 147 0.07 2.89 -5.37
CA SER A 147 0.78 1.62 -5.45
C SER A 147 2.28 1.76 -5.17
N SER A 148 2.93 2.81 -5.69
CA SER A 148 4.36 3.04 -5.43
C SER A 148 4.63 3.42 -3.98
N LEU A 149 3.74 4.22 -3.37
CA LEU A 149 3.84 4.55 -1.95
C LEU A 149 3.67 3.31 -1.07
N ALA A 150 2.72 2.42 -1.41
CA ALA A 150 2.52 1.15 -0.73
C ALA A 150 3.73 0.21 -0.86
N ILE A 151 4.37 0.15 -2.04
CA ILE A 151 5.60 -0.62 -2.25
C ILE A 151 6.73 -0.07 -1.37
N ALA A 152 6.97 1.25 -1.37
CA ALA A 152 7.98 1.88 -0.52
C ALA A 152 7.71 1.60 0.97
N ALA A 153 6.45 1.77 1.40
CA ALA A 153 6.03 1.51 2.77
C ALA A 153 6.20 0.03 3.17
N THR A 154 5.88 -0.92 2.29
CA THR A 154 6.05 -2.35 2.56
C THR A 154 7.52 -2.70 2.74
N ILE A 155 8.40 -2.20 1.86
CA ILE A 155 9.84 -2.44 1.99
C ILE A 155 10.36 -1.88 3.31
N LEU A 156 9.97 -0.66 3.69
CA LEU A 156 10.32 -0.08 4.99
C LEU A 156 9.71 -0.86 6.17
N GLY A 157 8.51 -1.40 5.98
CA GLY A 157 7.82 -2.26 6.94
C GLY A 157 8.61 -3.54 7.26
N GLU A 158 9.47 -4.01 6.36
CA GLU A 158 10.30 -5.19 6.61
C GLU A 158 11.38 -4.95 7.68
N GLU A 159 11.87 -3.72 7.85
CA GLU A 159 12.82 -3.36 8.93
C GLU A 159 12.17 -3.35 10.32
N THR A 160 10.85 -3.40 10.39
CA THR A 160 10.14 -3.48 11.68
C THR A 160 10.26 -4.88 12.30
N HIS A 161 10.77 -5.87 11.56
CA HIS A 161 10.78 -7.28 11.97
C HIS A 161 9.37 -7.79 12.38
N GLY A 162 8.33 -7.36 11.64
CA GLY A 162 6.94 -7.74 11.86
C GLY A 162 6.21 -6.94 12.95
N ARG A 163 6.85 -5.93 13.55
CA ARG A 163 6.17 -5.00 14.46
C ARG A 163 5.23 -4.12 13.65
N ALA A 164 4.02 -3.86 14.16
CA ALA A 164 3.05 -2.96 13.53
C ALA A 164 3.43 -1.46 13.57
N LEU A 165 4.70 -1.16 13.84
CA LEU A 165 5.21 0.19 14.00
C LEU A 165 6.67 0.27 13.55
N LEU A 166 6.94 1.21 12.64
CA LEU A 166 8.29 1.63 12.30
C LEU A 166 8.80 2.63 13.35
N GLN A 167 9.85 2.26 14.06
CA GLN A 167 10.52 3.10 15.05
C GLN A 167 11.79 3.71 14.45
N LYS A 168 12.23 4.86 14.98
CA LYS A 168 13.50 5.47 14.57
C LYS A 168 14.71 4.56 14.72
N THR A 169 14.70 3.68 15.73
CA THR A 169 15.73 2.67 15.99
C THR A 169 15.81 1.59 14.91
N ASP A 170 14.77 1.45 14.09
CA ASP A 170 14.76 0.49 12.98
C ASP A 170 15.53 1.07 11.78
N LEU A 171 15.62 2.40 11.69
CA LEU A 171 16.38 3.09 10.66
C LEU A 171 17.86 3.25 11.04
N LEU A 172 18.14 3.59 12.30
CA LEU A 172 19.48 3.93 12.79
C LEU A 172 19.80 3.14 14.07
N SER A 173 21.00 2.56 14.15
CA SER A 173 21.50 1.94 15.39
C SER A 173 21.75 2.93 16.51
N ASN A 174 22.19 4.17 16.19
CA ASN A 174 22.39 5.23 17.17
C ASN A 174 22.09 6.61 16.58
N ALA A 175 20.87 7.10 16.85
CA ALA A 175 20.41 8.40 16.37
C ALA A 175 21.31 9.57 16.80
N THR A 176 21.76 9.60 18.06
CA THR A 176 22.59 10.70 18.59
C THR A 176 23.92 10.82 17.85
N SER A 177 24.57 9.71 17.56
CA SER A 177 25.84 9.70 16.81
C SER A 177 25.66 9.95 15.32
N CYS A 178 24.46 9.69 14.78
CA CYS A 178 24.18 9.83 13.36
C CYS A 178 23.79 11.27 12.99
N THR A 179 23.06 11.99 13.85
CA THR A 179 22.60 13.36 13.57
C THR A 179 23.69 14.43 13.69
N THR A 180 24.83 14.12 14.28
CA THR A 180 25.95 15.05 14.45
C THR A 180 26.92 15.06 13.25
N VAL A 181 26.70 14.19 12.26
CA VAL A 181 27.62 13.99 11.14
C VAL A 181 27.06 14.62 9.86
N THR A 182 27.91 15.35 9.13
CA THR A 182 27.58 15.85 7.79
C THR A 182 27.72 14.71 6.78
N CYS A 183 26.69 14.51 5.95
CA CYS A 183 26.67 13.41 5.00
C CYS A 183 27.69 13.58 3.86
N GLY A 184 28.85 12.96 4.04
CA GLY A 184 29.87 12.74 3.01
C GLY A 184 30.52 11.34 3.07
N THR A 185 30.25 10.58 4.13
CA THR A 185 30.67 9.17 4.34
C THR A 185 29.59 8.45 5.15
N ASN A 186 29.52 7.11 5.11
CA ASN A 186 28.59 6.31 5.94
C ASN A 186 29.02 6.33 7.41
N PRO A 187 28.40 7.13 8.30
CA PRO A 187 28.88 7.26 9.67
C PRO A 187 28.58 5.99 10.47
N ALA A 188 29.46 5.66 11.42
CA ALA A 188 29.40 4.41 12.21
C ALA A 188 28.11 4.21 13.04
N GLY A 189 27.27 5.23 13.21
CA GLY A 189 25.97 5.14 13.90
C GLY A 189 24.73 5.23 13.00
N CYS A 190 24.91 5.48 11.69
CA CYS A 190 23.80 5.55 10.74
C CYS A 190 23.49 4.22 10.06
N LEU A 191 24.26 3.18 10.40
CA LEU A 191 24.00 1.84 9.95
C LEU A 191 22.88 1.19 10.79
N PRO A 192 22.11 0.26 10.21
CA PRO A 192 21.09 -0.51 10.92
C PRO A 192 21.66 -1.32 12.09
N LEU A 193 20.78 -1.75 12.99
CA LEU A 193 21.08 -2.89 13.86
C LEU A 193 21.27 -4.15 13.00
N SER A 194 22.29 -4.94 13.32
CA SER A 194 22.59 -6.17 12.58
C SER A 194 21.74 -7.35 13.09
N PRO A 195 21.17 -8.18 12.21
CA PRO A 195 21.24 -8.11 10.74
C PRO A 195 20.19 -7.13 10.16
N ALA A 196 20.63 -6.34 9.18
CA ALA A 196 19.74 -5.45 8.43
C ALA A 196 18.80 -6.25 7.52
N VAL A 197 17.53 -5.87 7.44
CA VAL A 197 16.59 -6.49 6.49
C VAL A 197 16.74 -5.87 5.11
N ILE A 198 16.85 -4.54 5.02
CA ILE A 198 17.12 -3.83 3.76
C ILE A 198 18.62 -3.68 3.57
N ILE A 199 19.12 -4.29 2.50
CA ILE A 199 20.53 -4.27 2.13
C ILE A 199 20.87 -3.11 1.20
N THR A 200 22.15 -2.79 1.08
CA THR A 200 22.65 -1.87 0.05
C THR A 200 22.51 -2.53 -1.32
N GLY A 201 22.00 -1.78 -2.30
CA GLY A 201 21.91 -2.26 -3.67
C GLY A 201 21.50 -1.13 -4.62
N ALA A 202 21.82 -1.29 -5.89
CA ALA A 202 21.50 -0.31 -6.92
C ALA A 202 19.99 -0.07 -7.07
N GLU A 203 19.62 1.12 -7.54
CA GLU A 203 18.25 1.41 -7.95
C GLU A 203 17.91 0.61 -9.21
N PRO A 204 16.79 -0.14 -9.20
CA PRO A 204 16.35 -0.81 -10.42
C PRO A 204 15.83 0.23 -11.42
N ALA A 205 16.10 0.00 -12.72
CA ALA A 205 15.60 0.86 -13.79
C ALA A 205 14.06 1.00 -13.77
N THR A 206 13.37 -0.08 -13.39
CA THR A 206 11.91 -0.17 -13.27
C THR A 206 11.52 -1.04 -12.08
N LEU A 207 10.39 -0.75 -11.43
CA LEU A 207 9.75 -1.71 -10.51
C LEU A 207 9.21 -2.88 -11.35
N ASN A 208 9.65 -4.09 -11.06
CA ASN A 208 9.27 -5.29 -11.80
C ASN A 208 9.44 -6.55 -10.92
N THR A 209 9.03 -7.71 -11.44
CA THR A 209 9.09 -8.97 -10.70
C THR A 209 10.51 -9.33 -10.27
N ALA A 210 11.52 -9.08 -11.11
CA ALA A 210 12.90 -9.41 -10.81
C ALA A 210 13.45 -8.59 -9.63
N SER A 211 13.15 -7.29 -9.56
CA SER A 211 13.55 -6.46 -8.43
C SER A 211 12.77 -6.79 -7.16
N LEU A 212 11.44 -6.92 -7.24
CA LEU A 212 10.60 -7.04 -6.05
C LEU A 212 10.50 -8.46 -5.46
N SER A 213 10.93 -9.49 -6.20
CA SER A 213 10.98 -10.88 -5.70
C SER A 213 12.22 -11.22 -4.87
N ALA A 214 13.22 -10.34 -4.81
CA ALA A 214 14.46 -10.58 -4.07
C ALA A 214 14.21 -10.92 -2.59
N THR A 215 14.94 -11.89 -2.01
CA THR A 215 14.74 -12.27 -0.60
C THR A 215 14.96 -11.08 0.34
N SER A 216 15.98 -10.27 0.08
CA SER A 216 16.26 -9.03 0.79
C SER A 216 15.99 -7.84 -0.13
N PRO A 217 15.11 -6.89 0.26
CA PRO A 217 14.92 -5.67 -0.50
C PRO A 217 16.16 -4.75 -0.40
N THR A 218 16.28 -3.81 -1.34
CA THR A 218 17.38 -2.84 -1.36
C THR A 218 16.89 -1.41 -1.13
N TRP A 219 17.79 -0.54 -0.64
CA TRP A 219 17.51 0.91 -0.58
C TRP A 219 17.22 1.52 -1.95
N GLY A 220 17.80 0.97 -3.02
CA GLY A 220 17.48 1.35 -4.40
C GLY A 220 16.03 1.08 -4.79
N MET A 221 15.41 0.02 -4.28
CA MET A 221 13.98 -0.25 -4.51
C MET A 221 13.09 0.77 -3.81
N VAL A 222 13.42 1.15 -2.57
CA VAL A 222 12.71 2.22 -1.85
C VAL A 222 12.81 3.53 -2.63
N ASN A 223 14.02 3.89 -3.08
CA ASN A 223 14.23 5.12 -3.82
C ASN A 223 13.47 5.14 -5.15
N LYS A 224 13.49 4.03 -5.91
CA LYS A 224 12.71 3.90 -7.15
C LYS A 224 11.23 4.11 -6.90
N ALA A 225 10.68 3.46 -5.88
CA ALA A 225 9.27 3.58 -5.54
C ALA A 225 8.90 5.02 -5.15
N LEU A 226 9.75 5.72 -4.40
CA LEU A 226 9.53 7.14 -4.07
C LEU A 226 9.68 8.07 -5.28
N LYS A 227 10.53 7.74 -6.26
CA LYS A 227 10.60 8.46 -7.54
C LYS A 227 9.32 8.30 -8.37
N GLU A 228 8.70 7.12 -8.37
CA GLU A 228 7.40 6.91 -9.02
C GLU A 228 6.28 7.72 -8.34
N VAL A 229 6.31 7.84 -7.00
CA VAL A 229 5.43 8.75 -6.24
C VAL A 229 5.62 10.20 -6.70
N LEU A 230 6.87 10.66 -6.78
CA LEU A 230 7.19 12.02 -7.23
C LEU A 230 6.74 12.25 -8.69
N PHE A 231 7.00 11.28 -9.56
CA PHE A 231 6.58 11.34 -10.97
C PHE A 231 5.06 11.50 -11.09
N ALA A 232 4.29 10.71 -10.34
CA ALA A 232 2.83 10.81 -10.32
C ALA A 232 2.36 12.20 -9.89
N LEU A 233 2.93 12.75 -8.81
CA LEU A 233 2.56 14.07 -8.29
C LEU A 233 2.88 15.21 -9.27
N GLN A 234 4.05 15.16 -9.91
CA GLN A 234 4.53 16.24 -10.78
C GLN A 234 3.92 16.19 -12.19
N ASN A 235 3.72 14.99 -12.75
CA ASN A 235 3.41 14.82 -14.18
C ASN A 235 1.99 14.34 -14.45
N GLU A 236 1.36 13.60 -13.54
CA GLU A 236 0.07 12.93 -13.81
C GLU A 236 -1.08 13.52 -12.98
N LEU A 237 -0.83 13.91 -11.72
CA LEU A 237 -1.86 14.48 -10.84
C LEU A 237 -1.93 16.01 -10.89
N SER A 238 -1.01 16.67 -11.61
CA SER A 238 -0.93 18.14 -11.72
C SER A 238 -1.15 18.83 -10.38
N ALA A 239 -0.46 18.34 -9.33
CA ALA A 239 -0.81 18.63 -7.95
C ALA A 239 -0.60 20.12 -7.63
N SER A 240 -1.66 20.90 -7.80
CA SER A 240 -1.84 22.21 -7.16
C SER A 240 -2.52 21.96 -5.81
N GLY A 241 -1.98 22.52 -4.72
CA GLY A 241 -2.54 22.37 -3.37
C GLY A 241 -1.64 21.63 -2.37
N LYS A 242 -2.20 21.22 -1.23
CA LYS A 242 -1.45 20.72 -0.06
C LYS A 242 -0.70 19.39 -0.29
N PHE A 243 -1.14 18.59 -1.27
CA PHE A 243 -0.47 17.33 -1.61
C PHE A 243 0.92 17.55 -2.23
N SER A 244 1.09 18.57 -3.09
CA SER A 244 2.39 18.81 -3.72
C SER A 244 3.42 19.42 -2.78
N THR A 245 3.00 20.29 -1.86
CA THR A 245 3.94 20.92 -0.93
C THR A 245 4.43 19.96 0.14
N GLY A 246 3.55 19.14 0.74
CA GLY A 246 3.93 18.21 1.80
C GLY A 246 4.64 16.94 1.29
N LEU A 247 3.96 16.14 0.45
CA LEU A 247 4.50 14.88 -0.06
C LEU A 247 5.53 15.10 -1.18
N GLY A 248 5.33 16.12 -2.03
CA GLY A 248 6.31 16.49 -3.05
C GLY A 248 7.61 17.01 -2.44
N GLY A 249 7.55 17.84 -1.39
CA GLY A 249 8.73 18.29 -0.65
C GLY A 249 9.49 17.13 0.01
N PHE A 250 8.77 16.22 0.64
CA PHE A 250 9.34 15.00 1.24
C PHE A 250 10.03 14.11 0.21
N SER A 251 9.34 13.76 -0.88
CA SER A 251 9.90 12.89 -1.92
C SER A 251 11.07 13.54 -2.66
N THR A 252 11.04 14.86 -2.89
CA THR A 252 12.18 15.59 -3.46
C THR A 252 13.40 15.55 -2.53
N ALA A 253 13.19 15.77 -1.24
CA ALA A 253 14.28 15.73 -0.26
C ALA A 253 14.94 14.35 -0.16
N ILE A 254 14.16 13.27 -0.25
CA ILE A 254 14.69 11.89 -0.20
C ILE A 254 15.43 11.53 -1.49
N THR A 255 14.84 11.84 -2.63
CA THR A 255 15.39 11.43 -3.93
C THR A 255 16.66 12.18 -4.31
N ALA A 256 16.98 13.27 -3.61
CA ALA A 256 18.22 14.01 -3.74
C ALA A 256 19.44 13.34 -3.05
N VAL A 257 19.22 12.30 -2.24
CA VAL A 257 20.30 11.63 -1.49
C VAL A 257 20.78 10.38 -2.23
N ASP A 258 22.09 10.28 -2.46
CA ASP A 258 22.71 9.10 -3.07
C ASP A 258 22.74 7.92 -2.08
N PHE A 259 21.76 7.02 -2.22
CA PHE A 259 21.66 5.80 -1.42
C PHE A 259 22.66 4.71 -1.85
N SER A 260 23.20 4.78 -3.07
CA SER A 260 23.99 3.69 -3.65
C SER A 260 25.40 3.63 -3.08
N SER A 261 26.00 4.80 -2.83
CA SER A 261 27.31 4.93 -2.21
C SER A 261 27.21 5.19 -0.70
N GLN A 262 26.09 5.73 -0.22
CA GLN A 262 25.93 6.17 1.17
C GLN A 262 24.58 5.75 1.81
N PRO A 263 24.31 4.44 1.99
CA PRO A 263 23.08 3.94 2.62
C PRO A 263 22.82 4.51 4.04
N GLY A 264 23.86 4.79 4.82
CA GLY A 264 23.72 5.44 6.13
C GLY A 264 23.20 6.87 6.01
N CYS A 265 23.61 7.60 4.97
CA CYS A 265 23.10 8.95 4.70
C CYS A 265 21.66 8.95 4.23
N TYR A 266 21.26 7.97 3.43
CA TYR A 266 19.86 7.79 3.05
C TYR A 266 18.96 7.53 4.27
N ARG A 267 19.41 6.65 5.19
CA ARG A 267 18.71 6.40 6.45
C ARG A 267 18.63 7.65 7.33
N LEU A 268 19.71 8.42 7.44
CA LEU A 268 19.72 9.70 8.16
C LEU A 268 18.75 10.71 7.53
N ALA A 269 18.67 10.76 6.20
CA ALA A 269 17.72 11.62 5.50
C ALA A 269 16.27 11.23 5.83
N LEU A 270 15.94 9.94 5.78
CA LEU A 270 14.62 9.44 6.21
C LEU A 270 14.33 9.81 7.66
N PHE A 271 15.29 9.61 8.57
CA PHE A 271 15.17 9.98 9.98
C PHE A 271 14.92 11.47 10.17
N ASN A 272 15.68 12.34 9.50
CA ASN A 272 15.57 13.80 9.60
C ASN A 272 14.26 14.31 9.02
N LEU A 273 13.71 13.61 8.03
CA LEU A 273 12.38 13.90 7.50
C LEU A 273 11.25 13.44 8.41
N GLY A 274 11.56 12.71 9.49
CA GLY A 274 10.59 12.24 10.46
C GLY A 274 10.00 10.87 10.14
N VAL A 275 10.70 10.05 9.37
CA VAL A 275 10.32 8.64 9.18
C VAL A 275 10.67 7.86 10.46
N GLY A 276 9.72 7.06 10.94
CA GLY A 276 9.77 6.37 12.22
C GLY A 276 9.17 7.19 13.36
N LYS A 277 8.45 6.51 14.28
CA LYS A 277 8.02 7.11 15.56
C LYS A 277 9.17 7.17 16.56
#